data_AF-A0A0Q7M7F1-F1
#
_entry.id   AF-A0A0Q7M7F1-F1
#
_cell.length_a   1.000
_cell.length_b   1.000
_cell.length_c   1.000
_cell.angle_alpha   90.00
_cell.angle_beta   90.00
_cell.angle_gamma   90.00
#
_symmetry.space_group_name_H-M   'P 1'
#
loop_
_entity.id
_entity.type
_entity.pdbx_description
1 polymer ?
#
loop_
_entity_poly.entity_id
_entity_poly.type
_entity_poly.pdbx_seq_one_letter_code
_entity_poly.pdbx_strand_id
1 'polypeptide(L)'
;MDDLLNALNGQERDLLRETEPARMAELDEDQLIRLHSRIRRARKKTQKNYRRQASAGVEEHGGRGVSRPKNTQAAQKAEVFEDALARVSGLLQALAAEAAEALKQERLAAARANRSTGPGSDSPAAAGVGPGEARSHSQTTGGTKRDASSQAQGARRQAKSDNR
;
A
#
# COMPACT_ATOMS: atom_id res chain seq x y z
N MET A 1 27.75 -12.16 5.18
CA MET A 1 26.74 -12.12 6.26
C MET A 1 27.37 -12.45 7.61
N ASP A 2 28.22 -13.48 7.72
CA ASP A 2 28.86 -13.85 9.00
C ASP A 2 29.73 -12.74 9.62
N ASP A 3 30.47 -11.97 8.82
CA ASP A 3 31.26 -10.84 9.34
C ASP A 3 30.41 -9.71 9.96
N LEU A 4 29.15 -9.56 9.51
CA LEU A 4 28.23 -8.55 10.05
C LEU A 4 27.60 -9.00 11.38
N LEU A 5 27.50 -10.32 11.61
CA LEU A 5 26.94 -10.89 12.83
C LEU A 5 27.88 -10.71 14.02
N ASN A 6 29.19 -10.68 13.79
CA ASN A 6 30.19 -10.46 14.84
C ASN A 6 30.11 -9.06 15.47
N ALA A 7 29.55 -8.08 14.77
CA ALA A 7 29.33 -6.74 15.32
C ALA A 7 28.20 -6.71 16.36
N LEU A 8 27.28 -7.66 16.33
CA LEU A 8 26.04 -7.64 17.11
C LEU A 8 26.23 -8.23 18.51
N ASN A 9 25.57 -7.60 19.49
CA ASN A 9 25.49 -8.16 20.84
C ASN A 9 24.53 -9.37 20.88
N GLY A 10 24.52 -10.10 22.00
CA GLY A 10 23.69 -11.31 22.15
C GLY A 10 22.20 -11.06 21.87
N GLN A 11 21.64 -10.01 22.48
CA GLN A 11 20.23 -9.65 22.30
C GLN A 11 19.89 -9.24 20.86
N GLU A 12 20.80 -8.54 20.18
CA GLU A 12 20.66 -8.17 18.77
C GLU A 12 20.68 -9.41 17.88
N ARG A 13 21.56 -10.37 18.16
CA ARG A 13 21.62 -11.66 17.44
C ARG A 13 20.37 -12.49 17.66
N ASP A 14 19.90 -12.58 18.89
CA ASP A 14 18.67 -13.32 19.22
C ASP A 14 17.46 -12.69 18.52
N LEU A 15 17.37 -11.36 18.50
CA LEU A 15 16.31 -10.66 17.78
C LEU A 15 16.36 -10.90 16.26
N LEU A 16 17.54 -11.03 15.65
CA LEU A 16 17.66 -11.38 14.23
C LEU A 16 17.31 -12.83 13.95
N ARG A 17 17.63 -13.77 14.85
CA ARG A 17 17.20 -15.16 14.73
C ARG A 17 15.68 -15.28 14.63
N GLU A 18 14.95 -14.46 15.38
CA GLU A 18 13.48 -14.40 15.27
C GLU A 18 12.97 -13.97 13.87
N THR A 19 13.81 -13.31 13.07
CA THR A 19 13.49 -12.91 11.69
C THR A 19 13.91 -13.95 10.63
N GLU A 20 14.37 -15.12 11.05
CA GLU A 20 14.66 -16.23 10.14
C GLU A 20 13.36 -16.74 9.50
N PRO A 21 13.35 -17.04 8.18
CA PRO A 21 12.13 -17.45 7.49
C PRO A 21 11.40 -18.62 8.14
N ALA A 22 12.15 -19.63 8.60
CA ALA A 22 11.58 -20.80 9.27
C ALA A 22 10.83 -20.44 10.57
N ARG A 23 11.35 -19.49 11.34
CA ARG A 23 10.70 -19.04 12.59
C ARG A 23 9.52 -18.13 12.32
N MET A 24 9.66 -17.21 11.36
CA MET A 24 8.57 -16.31 11.00
C MET A 24 7.35 -17.06 10.45
N ALA A 25 7.56 -18.21 9.80
CA ALA A 25 6.49 -19.07 9.31
C ALA A 25 5.61 -19.67 10.42
N GLU A 26 6.12 -19.74 11.65
CA GLU A 26 5.38 -20.24 12.81
C GLU A 26 4.62 -19.12 13.56
N LEU A 27 4.81 -17.85 13.16
CA LEU A 27 4.22 -16.70 13.83
C LEU A 27 2.85 -16.35 13.25
N ASP A 28 1.93 -15.98 14.14
CA ASP A 28 0.67 -15.34 13.75
C ASP A 28 0.88 -13.85 13.37
N GLU A 29 -0.16 -13.23 12.81
CA GLU A 29 -0.10 -11.82 12.36
C GLU A 29 0.24 -10.86 13.51
N ASP A 30 -0.35 -11.04 14.69
CA ASP A 30 -0.12 -10.19 15.85
C ASP A 30 1.33 -10.31 16.36
N GLN A 31 1.86 -11.53 16.40
CA GLN A 31 3.24 -11.83 16.76
C GLN A 31 4.20 -11.20 15.76
N LEU A 32 3.87 -11.24 14.47
CA LEU A 32 4.67 -10.64 13.42
C LEU A 32 4.65 -9.10 13.50
N ILE A 33 3.52 -8.48 13.85
CA ILE A 33 3.41 -7.03 14.14
C ILE A 33 4.28 -6.65 15.35
N ARG A 34 4.29 -7.49 16.39
CA ARG A 34 5.14 -7.29 17.58
C ARG A 34 6.63 -7.43 17.23
N LEU A 35 7.00 -8.41 16.41
CA LEU A 35 8.36 -8.60 15.90
C LEU A 35 8.80 -7.38 15.07
N HIS A 36 7.98 -6.95 14.11
CA HIS A 36 8.20 -5.75 13.31
C HIS A 36 8.45 -4.52 14.19
N SER A 37 7.64 -4.34 15.22
CA SER A 37 7.78 -3.23 16.18
C SER A 37 9.07 -3.29 17.00
N ARG A 38 9.56 -4.49 17.33
CA ARG A 38 10.85 -4.68 18.02
C ARG A 38 12.03 -4.38 17.09
N ILE A 39 12.01 -4.90 15.86
CA ILE A 39 13.04 -4.65 14.84
C ILE A 39 13.12 -3.15 14.51
N ARG A 40 11.98 -2.48 14.31
CA ARG A 40 11.95 -1.04 14.06
C ARG A 40 12.59 -0.23 15.20
N ARG A 41 12.39 -0.64 16.45
CA ARG A 41 13.04 -0.01 17.62
C ARG A 41 14.54 -0.24 17.63
N ALA A 42 14.99 -1.46 17.35
CA ALA A 42 16.41 -1.79 17.25
C ALA A 42 17.10 -0.98 16.14
N ARG A 43 16.51 -0.96 14.93
CA ARG A 43 16.96 -0.15 13.80
C ARG A 43 17.07 1.34 14.15
N LYS A 44 16.03 1.92 14.78
CA LYS A 44 16.04 3.32 15.20
C LYS A 44 17.16 3.60 16.21
N LYS A 45 17.43 2.65 17.11
CA LYS A 45 18.50 2.75 18.11
C LYS A 45 19.88 2.72 17.46
N THR A 46 20.14 1.77 16.56
CA THR A 46 21.43 1.66 15.85
C THR A 46 21.69 2.88 14.98
N GLN A 47 20.70 3.35 14.22
CA GLN A 47 20.82 4.56 13.40
C GLN A 47 21.09 5.82 14.25
N LYS A 48 20.43 5.96 15.41
CA LYS A 48 20.68 7.07 16.35
C LYS A 48 22.10 7.02 16.91
N ASN A 49 22.57 5.84 17.29
CA ASN A 49 23.93 5.66 17.80
C ASN A 49 24.98 5.99 16.72
N TYR A 50 24.79 5.49 15.50
CA TYR A 50 25.64 5.81 14.35
C TYR A 50 25.76 7.33 14.14
N ARG A 51 24.62 8.05 14.10
CA ARG A 51 24.60 9.51 13.94
C ARG A 51 25.28 10.25 15.10
N ARG A 52 25.10 9.78 16.34
CA ARG A 52 25.72 10.39 17.53
C ARG A 52 27.23 10.21 17.55
N GLN A 53 27.72 9.01 17.30
CA GLN A 53 29.16 8.71 17.25
C GLN A 53 29.84 9.48 16.11
N ALA A 54 29.20 9.56 14.94
CA ALA A 54 29.73 10.36 13.83
C ALA A 54 29.83 11.86 14.18
N SER A 55 28.92 12.37 15.01
CA SER A 55 28.93 13.76 15.48
C SER A 55 29.99 14.01 16.55
N ALA A 56 30.18 13.07 17.48
CA ALA A 56 31.22 13.18 18.51
C ALA A 56 32.63 13.19 17.90
N GLY A 57 32.89 12.36 16.90
CA GLY A 57 34.19 12.34 16.20
C GLY A 57 34.48 13.60 15.36
N VAL A 58 33.56 14.54 15.23
CA VAL A 58 33.81 15.81 14.51
C VAL A 58 34.76 16.71 15.29
N GLU A 59 34.63 16.74 16.61
CA GLU A 59 35.51 17.52 17.49
C GLU A 59 36.95 17.00 17.41
N GLU A 60 37.13 15.69 17.30
CA GLU A 60 38.44 15.03 17.24
C GLU A 60 39.07 15.01 15.84
N HIS A 61 38.26 14.91 14.78
CA HIS A 61 38.75 14.66 13.41
C HIS A 61 38.45 15.79 12.41
N GLY A 62 38.00 16.95 12.90
CA GLY A 62 37.90 18.17 12.10
C GLY A 62 36.80 18.18 11.02
N GLY A 63 35.92 17.17 10.98
CA GLY A 63 34.81 17.13 10.03
C GLY A 63 34.01 15.83 10.01
N ARG A 64 32.71 15.94 9.69
CA ARG A 64 31.78 14.79 9.60
C ARG A 64 32.16 13.78 8.51
N GLY A 65 32.84 14.22 7.46
CA GLY A 65 33.30 13.34 6.37
C GLY A 65 34.48 12.45 6.78
N VAL A 66 35.36 12.96 7.64
CA VAL A 66 36.59 12.29 8.10
C VAL A 66 36.33 11.40 9.32
N SER A 67 35.32 11.71 10.14
CA SER A 67 34.92 10.86 11.28
C SER A 67 34.07 9.63 10.87
N ARG A 68 33.47 9.66 9.68
CA ARG A 68 32.57 8.63 9.14
C ARG A 68 33.21 7.25 8.87
N PRO A 69 34.44 7.15 8.32
CA PRO A 69 35.07 5.88 7.94
C PRO A 69 35.46 4.98 9.12
N LYS A 70 35.55 5.53 10.34
CA LYS A 70 35.92 4.76 11.54
C LYS A 70 34.73 4.10 12.26
N ASN A 71 33.49 4.43 11.87
CA ASN A 71 32.27 3.87 12.47
C ASN A 71 31.61 2.80 11.57
N THR A 72 32.40 1.84 11.09
CA THR A 72 31.92 0.76 10.21
C THR A 72 30.94 -0.15 10.92
N GLN A 73 31.18 -0.46 12.20
CA GLN A 73 30.31 -1.37 12.96
C GLN A 73 28.88 -0.85 13.13
N ALA A 74 28.67 0.43 13.49
CA ALA A 74 27.31 0.94 13.67
C ALA A 74 26.56 1.07 12.34
N ALA A 75 27.28 1.33 11.24
CA ALA A 75 26.71 1.32 9.90
C ALA A 75 26.28 -0.09 9.48
N GLN A 76 27.16 -1.08 9.67
CA GLN A 76 26.87 -2.50 9.44
C GLN A 76 25.67 -2.99 10.26
N LYS A 77 25.59 -2.62 11.55
CA LYS A 77 24.41 -2.94 12.37
C LYS A 77 23.12 -2.35 11.81
N ALA A 78 23.17 -1.11 11.34
CA ALA A 78 22.00 -0.46 10.78
C ALA A 78 21.52 -1.23 9.55
N GLU A 79 22.41 -1.55 8.62
CA GLU A 79 22.14 -2.33 7.41
C GLU A 79 21.46 -3.68 7.72
N VAL A 80 22.03 -4.45 8.65
CA VAL A 80 21.44 -5.75 9.05
C VAL A 80 20.02 -5.60 9.59
N PHE A 81 19.74 -4.55 10.39
CA PHE A 81 18.40 -4.31 10.89
C PHE A 81 17.44 -3.76 9.82
N GLU A 82 17.92 -3.08 8.78
CA GLU A 82 17.09 -2.72 7.62
C GLU A 82 16.63 -3.97 6.87
N ASP A 83 17.58 -4.87 6.58
CA ASP A 83 17.29 -6.11 5.88
C ASP A 83 16.29 -6.97 6.65
N ALA A 84 16.49 -7.10 7.96
CA ALA A 84 15.57 -7.80 8.84
C ALA A 84 14.18 -7.14 8.83
N LEU A 85 14.12 -5.81 8.87
CA LEU A 85 12.86 -5.06 8.82
C LEU A 85 12.13 -5.27 7.48
N ALA A 86 12.86 -5.24 6.37
CA ALA A 86 12.30 -5.45 5.04
C ALA A 86 11.67 -6.83 4.90
N ARG A 87 12.33 -7.88 5.41
CA ARG A 87 11.79 -9.26 5.40
C ARG A 87 10.48 -9.37 6.17
N VAL A 88 10.46 -8.88 7.41
CA VAL A 88 9.26 -8.92 8.26
C VAL A 88 8.13 -8.10 7.63
N SER A 89 8.45 -6.94 7.04
CA SER A 89 7.46 -6.08 6.38
C SER A 89 6.87 -6.74 5.13
N GLY A 90 7.69 -7.43 4.33
CA GLY A 90 7.23 -8.17 3.15
C GLY A 90 6.28 -9.31 3.53
N LEU A 91 6.59 -10.06 4.59
CA LEU A 91 5.71 -11.13 5.07
C LEU A 91 4.39 -10.58 5.63
N LEU A 92 4.44 -9.50 6.42
CA LEU A 92 3.22 -8.79 6.88
C LEU A 92 2.36 -8.32 5.72
N GLN A 93 2.97 -7.77 4.66
CA GLN A 93 2.25 -7.29 3.49
C GLN A 93 1.54 -8.45 2.77
N ALA A 94 2.18 -9.61 2.65
CA ALA A 94 1.56 -10.80 2.06
C ALA A 94 0.34 -11.27 2.87
N LEU A 95 0.50 -11.42 4.19
CA LEU A 95 -0.60 -11.82 5.08
C LEU A 95 -1.77 -10.82 5.06
N ALA A 96 -1.47 -9.52 5.07
CA ALA A 96 -2.49 -8.48 5.00
C ALA A 96 -3.26 -8.52 3.66
N ALA A 97 -2.58 -8.82 2.55
CA ALA A 97 -3.22 -8.97 1.25
C ALA A 97 -4.14 -10.20 1.20
N GLU A 98 -3.70 -11.33 1.77
CA GLU A 98 -4.51 -12.55 1.89
C GLU A 98 -5.76 -12.31 2.74
N ALA A 99 -5.61 -11.67 3.90
CA ALA A 99 -6.73 -11.30 4.78
C ALA A 99 -7.73 -10.37 4.08
N ALA A 100 -7.24 -9.39 3.31
CA ALA A 100 -8.09 -8.48 2.55
C ALA A 100 -8.90 -9.19 1.45
N GLU A 101 -8.28 -10.14 0.73
CA GLU A 101 -9.00 -10.95 -0.26
C GLU A 101 -10.02 -11.88 0.41
N ALA A 102 -9.70 -12.49 1.56
CA ALA A 102 -10.65 -13.32 2.31
C ALA A 102 -11.91 -12.52 2.70
N LEU A 103 -11.75 -11.32 3.28
CA LEU A 103 -12.85 -10.43 3.63
C LEU A 103 -13.67 -9.98 2.42
N LYS A 104 -13.01 -9.76 1.29
CA LYS A 104 -13.69 -9.44 0.02
C LYS A 104 -14.53 -10.62 -0.48
N GLN A 105 -14.00 -11.84 -0.41
CA GLN A 105 -14.77 -13.04 -0.77
C GLN A 105 -15.97 -13.24 0.16
N GLU A 106 -15.81 -13.05 1.46
CA GLU A 106 -16.91 -13.11 2.43
C GLU A 106 -18.01 -12.10 2.10
N ARG A 107 -17.63 -10.84 1.81
CA ARG A 107 -18.58 -9.79 1.40
C ARG A 107 -19.31 -10.14 0.12
N LEU A 108 -18.61 -10.68 -0.88
CA LEU A 108 -19.22 -11.12 -2.14
C LEU A 108 -20.16 -12.30 -1.93
N ALA A 109 -19.79 -13.26 -1.08
CA ALA A 109 -20.63 -14.41 -0.74
C ALA A 109 -21.91 -13.96 -0.01
N ALA A 110 -21.79 -13.09 1.00
CA ALA A 110 -22.93 -12.50 1.69
C ALA A 110 -23.84 -11.72 0.73
N ALA A 111 -23.27 -10.95 -0.20
CA ALA A 111 -24.04 -10.24 -1.22
C ALA A 111 -24.73 -11.17 -2.24
N ARG A 112 -24.16 -12.35 -2.52
CA ARG A 112 -24.81 -13.39 -3.35
C ARG A 112 -25.92 -14.11 -2.59
N ALA A 113 -25.71 -14.45 -1.33
CA ALA A 113 -26.69 -15.12 -0.48
C ALA A 113 -27.91 -14.23 -0.21
N ASN A 114 -27.69 -12.93 0.02
CA ASN A 114 -28.75 -11.93 0.21
C ASN A 114 -29.35 -11.43 -1.12
N ARG A 115 -28.86 -11.93 -2.26
CA ARG A 115 -29.44 -11.62 -3.56
C ARG A 115 -30.74 -12.42 -3.68
N SER A 116 -31.85 -11.80 -3.28
CA SER A 116 -33.17 -12.21 -3.76
C SER A 116 -33.10 -12.27 -5.29
N THR A 117 -33.46 -13.41 -5.88
CA THR A 117 -33.61 -13.58 -7.34
C THR A 117 -34.77 -12.78 -7.91
N GLY A 118 -35.37 -11.86 -7.13
CA GLY A 118 -36.71 -11.37 -7.39
C GLY A 118 -37.73 -12.51 -7.27
N PRO A 119 -39.04 -12.22 -7.38
CA PRO A 119 -40.01 -13.28 -7.65
C PRO A 119 -39.48 -14.09 -8.85
N GLY A 120 -39.41 -15.42 -8.68
CA GLY A 120 -38.81 -16.32 -9.68
C GLY A 120 -39.36 -16.02 -11.07
N SER A 121 -38.50 -16.07 -12.08
CA SER A 121 -38.88 -15.95 -13.49
C SER A 121 -39.69 -17.15 -14.01
N ASP A 122 -40.40 -17.86 -13.13
CA ASP A 122 -41.56 -18.65 -13.51
C ASP A 122 -42.72 -17.67 -13.72
N SER A 123 -42.56 -16.80 -14.73
CA SER A 123 -43.67 -16.08 -15.30
C SER A 123 -44.58 -17.15 -15.92
N PRO A 124 -45.85 -17.31 -15.47
CA PRO A 124 -46.81 -17.98 -16.32
C PRO A 124 -46.82 -17.20 -17.65
N ALA A 125 -46.84 -17.91 -18.78
CA ALA A 125 -46.83 -17.33 -20.12
C ALA A 125 -47.70 -16.07 -20.15
N ALA A 126 -47.06 -14.92 -20.35
CA ALA A 126 -47.64 -13.61 -20.11
C ALA A 126 -48.93 -13.42 -20.93
N ALA A 127 -50.04 -13.19 -20.23
CA ALA A 127 -51.13 -12.43 -20.82
C ALA A 127 -50.56 -11.02 -21.11
N GLY A 128 -50.63 -10.58 -22.36
CA GLY A 128 -49.84 -9.47 -22.91
C GLY A 128 -49.81 -8.21 -22.04
N VAL A 129 -48.59 -7.76 -21.72
CA VAL A 129 -48.36 -6.43 -21.13
C VAL A 129 -48.43 -5.41 -22.26
N GLY A 130 -49.32 -4.42 -22.14
CA GLY A 130 -49.46 -3.33 -23.10
C GLY A 130 -48.16 -2.50 -23.23
N PRO A 131 -48.01 -1.70 -24.31
CA PRO A 131 -46.81 -0.92 -24.55
C PRO A 131 -46.59 0.06 -23.38
N GLY A 132 -45.49 -0.11 -22.65
CA GLY A 132 -45.11 0.80 -21.57
C GLY A 132 -44.91 2.22 -22.10
N GLU A 133 -45.46 3.21 -21.40
CA GLU A 133 -45.41 4.60 -21.81
C GLU A 133 -44.03 5.20 -21.55
N ALA A 134 -43.34 5.60 -22.63
CA ALA A 134 -42.03 6.23 -22.54
C ALA A 134 -42.16 7.65 -21.95
N ARG A 135 -41.32 7.97 -20.96
CA ARG A 135 -41.29 9.34 -20.40
C ARG A 135 -40.77 10.30 -21.46
N SER A 136 -41.56 11.32 -21.78
CA SER A 136 -41.17 12.41 -22.67
C SER A 136 -40.36 13.44 -21.89
N HIS A 137 -39.16 13.75 -22.37
CA HIS A 137 -38.36 14.88 -21.87
C HIS A 137 -38.48 16.04 -22.86
N SER A 138 -39.01 17.17 -22.42
CA SER A 138 -38.96 18.43 -23.18
C SER A 138 -37.70 19.22 -22.80
N GLN A 139 -36.97 19.69 -23.81
CA GLN A 139 -35.82 20.55 -23.56
C GLN A 139 -36.28 21.91 -23.03
N THR A 140 -35.66 22.38 -21.95
CA THR A 140 -35.91 23.72 -21.44
C THR A 140 -35.26 24.77 -22.36
N THR A 141 -35.75 26.00 -22.33
CA THR A 141 -35.17 27.12 -23.08
C THR A 141 -33.70 27.39 -22.73
N GLY A 142 -33.25 26.97 -21.53
CA GLY A 142 -31.84 27.00 -21.14
C GLY A 142 -31.01 25.84 -21.69
N GLY A 143 -31.63 24.71 -22.01
CA GLY A 143 -30.99 23.58 -22.71
C GLY A 143 -30.71 23.93 -24.17
N THR A 144 -31.70 24.45 -24.88
CA THR A 144 -31.56 24.86 -26.30
C THR A 144 -30.48 25.93 -26.49
N LYS A 145 -30.38 26.91 -25.59
CA LYS A 145 -29.32 27.93 -25.60
C LYS A 145 -27.92 27.36 -25.37
N ARG A 146 -27.78 26.37 -24.48
CA ARG A 146 -26.50 25.68 -24.24
C ARG A 146 -26.07 24.88 -25.46
N ASP A 147 -26.98 24.14 -26.06
CA ASP A 147 -26.70 23.31 -27.24
C ASP A 147 -26.27 24.20 -28.43
N ALA A 148 -26.98 25.30 -28.68
CA ALA A 148 -26.59 26.28 -29.70
C ALA A 148 -25.20 26.90 -29.44
N SER A 149 -24.89 27.21 -28.17
CA SER A 149 -23.58 27.77 -27.80
C SER A 149 -22.45 26.76 -28.02
N SER A 150 -22.67 25.49 -27.68
CA SER A 150 -21.72 24.40 -27.91
C SER A 150 -21.50 24.14 -29.41
N GLN A 151 -22.56 24.14 -30.21
CA GLN A 151 -22.45 24.01 -31.67
C GLN A 151 -21.66 25.17 -32.30
N ALA A 152 -21.93 26.41 -31.89
CA ALA A 152 -21.21 27.59 -32.38
C ALA A 152 -19.72 27.55 -32.00
N GLN A 153 -19.38 27.09 -30.80
CA GLN A 153 -17.98 26.88 -30.41
C GLN A 153 -17.29 25.81 -31.24
N GLY A 154 -17.97 24.69 -31.51
CA GLY A 154 -17.49 23.63 -32.40
C GLY A 154 -17.17 24.17 -33.80
N ALA A 155 -18.11 24.91 -34.39
CA ALA A 155 -17.93 25.53 -35.71
C ALA A 155 -16.73 26.48 -35.77
N ARG A 156 -16.52 27.30 -34.73
CA ARG A 156 -15.34 28.19 -34.63
C ARG A 156 -14.03 27.42 -34.55
N ARG A 157 -13.99 26.31 -33.81
CA ARG A 157 -12.80 25.46 -33.68
C ARG A 157 -12.47 24.77 -35.00
N GLN A 158 -13.50 24.30 -35.72
CA GLN A 158 -13.33 23.68 -37.04
C GLN A 158 -12.81 24.69 -38.05
N ALA A 159 -13.44 25.87 -38.17
CA ALA A 159 -12.99 26.93 -39.07
C ALA A 159 -11.55 27.40 -38.80
N LYS A 160 -11.11 27.41 -37.53
CA LYS A 160 -9.71 27.70 -37.17
C LYS A 160 -8.75 26.59 -37.59
N SER A 161 -9.20 25.34 -37.58
CA SER A 161 -8.40 24.18 -37.98
C SER A 161 -8.28 24.08 -39.50
N ASP A 162 -9.34 24.44 -40.23
CA ASP A 162 -9.38 24.42 -41.70
C ASP A 162 -8.57 25.58 -42.33
N ASN A 163 -8.35 26.67 -41.59
CA ASN A 163 -7.51 27.82 -42.00
C ASN A 163 -6.01 27.67 -41.66
N ARG A 164 -5.55 26.46 -41.31
CA ARG A 164 -4.15 26.16 -40.97
C ARG A 164 -3.51 25.29 -42.05
#